data_AF-A0A9W6UD44-F1
#
_entry.id   AF-A0A9W6UD44-F1
#
_cell.length_a   1.000
_cell.length_b   1.000
_cell.length_c   1.000
_cell.angle_alpha   90.00
_cell.angle_beta   90.00
_cell.angle_gamma   90.00
#
_symmetry.space_group_name_H-M   'P 1'
#
loop_
_entity.id
_entity.type
_entity.pdbx_description
1 polymer ?
#
loop_
_entity_poly.entity_id
_entity_poly.type
_entity_poly.pdbx_seq_one_letter_code
_entity_poly.pdbx_strand_id
1 'polypeptide(L)'
;MAPEIVAGGTYDPKAADVWSLGTVLFIMLTGSPLVSFASMSVKSFRALKQAGIPTVMEAWGVADSMPSSALDLLSGMLEIDPHKRLTIEQVLEHEAFGECLG
;
A
#
# COMPACT_ATOMS: atom_id res chain seq x y z
N MET A 1 10.87 1.85 -0.62
CA MET A 1 10.96 3.07 -1.47
C MET A 1 9.82 3.04 -2.47
N ALA A 2 9.16 4.19 -2.68
CA ALA A 2 8.06 4.33 -3.63
C ALA A 2 8.50 4.12 -5.09
N PRO A 3 7.62 3.63 -5.99
CA PRO A 3 7.95 3.32 -7.39
C PRO A 3 8.60 4.49 -8.14
N GLU A 4 8.07 5.69 -7.97
CA GLU A 4 8.51 6.91 -8.63
C GLU A 4 9.90 7.37 -8.18
N ILE A 5 10.28 7.09 -6.93
CA ILE A 5 11.64 7.36 -6.42
C ILE A 5 12.63 6.38 -7.05
N VAL A 6 12.25 5.10 -7.15
CA VAL A 6 13.10 4.06 -7.79
C VAL A 6 13.30 4.37 -9.27
N ALA A 7 12.32 5.00 -9.93
CA ALA A 7 12.42 5.43 -11.32
C ALA A 7 13.39 6.60 -11.54
N GLY A 8 13.83 7.29 -10.48
CA GLY A 8 14.89 8.32 -10.54
C GLY A 8 14.46 9.68 -11.07
N GLY A 9 13.16 9.98 -11.11
CA GLY A 9 12.62 11.27 -11.54
C GLY A 9 12.35 12.25 -10.41
N THR A 10 11.85 13.44 -10.76
CA THR A 10 11.18 14.33 -9.80
C THR A 10 9.93 13.65 -9.26
N TYR A 11 9.70 13.72 -7.96
CA TYR A 11 8.56 13.10 -7.30
C TYR A 11 7.94 14.06 -6.27
N ASP A 12 6.67 13.84 -5.93
CA ASP A 12 6.02 14.49 -4.80
C ASP A 12 6.41 13.76 -3.50
N PRO A 13 7.12 14.42 -2.57
CA PRO A 13 7.51 13.79 -1.32
C PRO A 13 6.32 13.34 -0.47
N LYS A 14 5.20 14.07 -0.50
CA LYS A 14 4.01 13.71 0.30
C LYS A 14 3.39 12.40 -0.19
N ALA A 15 3.25 12.26 -1.51
CA ALA A 15 2.75 11.02 -2.10
C ALA A 15 3.68 9.84 -1.79
N ALA A 16 5.00 10.05 -1.83
CA ALA A 16 5.98 9.01 -1.51
C ALA A 16 5.98 8.62 -0.02
N ASP A 17 5.70 9.57 0.88
CA ASP A 17 5.53 9.29 2.30
C ASP A 17 4.27 8.44 2.55
N VAL A 18 3.15 8.69 1.86
CA VAL A 18 1.95 7.85 1.94
C VAL A 18 2.23 6.41 1.50
N TRP A 19 3.02 6.21 0.44
CA TRP A 19 3.46 4.87 0.04
C TRP A 19 4.22 4.15 1.17
N SER A 20 5.12 4.88 1.81
CA SER A 20 5.94 4.36 2.90
C SER A 20 5.08 4.02 4.12
N LEU A 21 4.10 4.86 4.45
CA LEU A 21 3.10 4.59 5.48
C LEU A 21 2.29 3.33 5.15
N GLY A 22 1.84 3.17 3.91
CA GLY A 22 1.11 1.97 3.46
C GLY A 22 1.95 0.70 3.62
N THR A 23 3.25 0.78 3.32
CA THR A 23 4.18 -0.34 3.51
C THR A 23 4.39 -0.68 4.99
N VAL A 24 4.46 0.34 5.87
CA VAL A 24 4.58 0.13 7.32
C VAL A 24 3.29 -0.46 7.88
N LEU A 25 2.13 0.08 7.51
CA LEU A 25 0.82 -0.45 7.90
C LEU A 25 0.66 -1.91 7.48
N PHE A 26 1.05 -2.22 6.24
CA PHE A 26 1.08 -3.58 5.74
C PHE A 26 1.89 -4.53 6.64
N ILE A 27 3.08 -4.12 7.03
CA ILE A 27 3.95 -4.90 7.94
C ILE A 27 3.29 -5.05 9.31
N MET A 28 2.65 -4.01 9.84
CA MET A 28 1.97 -4.09 11.13
C MET A 28 0.81 -5.09 11.10
N LEU A 29 0.08 -5.17 9.98
CA LEU A 29 -1.07 -6.07 9.83
C LEU A 29 -0.68 -7.53 9.54
N THR A 30 0.42 -7.74 8.81
CA THR A 30 0.80 -9.09 8.34
C THR A 30 2.05 -9.67 9.01
N GLY A 31 2.81 -8.84 9.75
CA GLY A 31 4.12 -9.20 10.31
C GLY A 31 5.24 -9.37 9.28
N SER A 32 4.99 -9.07 7.99
CA SER A 32 5.92 -9.37 6.90
C SER A 32 6.07 -8.19 5.93
N PRO A 33 7.27 -7.91 5.39
CA PRO A 33 7.48 -6.85 4.41
C PRO A 33 6.86 -7.19 3.05
N LEU A 34 6.03 -6.28 2.53
CA LEU A 34 5.42 -6.40 1.20
C LEU A 34 6.48 -6.48 0.08
N VAL A 35 7.37 -5.50 0.05
CA VAL A 35 8.48 -5.35 -0.91
C VAL A 35 9.65 -4.63 -0.25
N SER A 36 10.89 -5.06 -0.51
CA SER A 36 12.09 -4.34 -0.05
C SER A 36 12.28 -3.00 -0.80
N PHE A 37 11.95 -2.98 -2.08
CA PHE A 37 11.90 -1.77 -2.92
C PHE A 37 10.92 -1.98 -4.09
N ALA A 38 10.18 -0.94 -4.45
CA ALA A 38 9.14 -0.98 -5.48
C ALA A 38 9.73 -0.96 -6.91
N SER A 39 10.37 -2.07 -7.30
CA SER A 39 11.01 -2.22 -8.61
C SER A 39 10.45 -3.41 -9.39
N MET A 40 10.39 -3.30 -10.72
CA MET A 40 9.97 -4.39 -11.61
C MET A 40 10.86 -5.64 -11.56
N SER A 41 12.05 -5.54 -10.96
CA SER A 41 12.88 -6.71 -10.66
C SER A 41 12.33 -7.57 -9.51
N VAL A 42 11.45 -7.02 -8.67
CA VAL A 42 10.86 -7.70 -7.50
C VAL A 42 9.56 -8.39 -7.90
N LYS A 43 9.49 -9.71 -7.67
CA LYS A 43 8.32 -10.53 -8.04
C LYS A 43 7.03 -10.06 -7.36
N SER A 44 7.08 -9.78 -6.05
CA SER A 44 5.91 -9.28 -5.31
C SER A 44 5.47 -7.91 -5.79
N PHE A 45 6.39 -7.03 -6.19
CA PHE A 45 6.03 -5.74 -6.77
C PHE A 45 5.38 -5.88 -8.15
N ARG A 46 5.82 -6.83 -8.99
CA ARG A 46 5.13 -7.13 -10.26
C ARG A 46 3.71 -7.66 -10.02
N ALA A 47 3.53 -8.55 -9.03
CA ALA A 47 2.22 -9.05 -8.66
C ALA A 47 1.31 -7.91 -8.17
N LEU A 48 1.81 -7.03 -7.30
CA LEU A 48 1.12 -5.85 -6.83
C LEU A 48 0.70 -4.93 -7.99
N LYS A 49 1.62 -4.63 -8.91
CA LYS A 49 1.33 -3.78 -10.07
C LYS A 49 0.29 -4.40 -11.02
N GLN A 50 0.28 -5.72 -11.15
CA GLN A 50 -0.59 -6.42 -12.09
C GLN A 50 -1.98 -6.71 -11.52
N ALA A 51 -2.08 -6.98 -10.22
CA ALA A 51 -3.28 -7.53 -9.60
C ALA A 51 -3.78 -6.75 -8.36
N GLY A 52 -3.00 -5.79 -7.85
CA GLY A 52 -3.36 -4.99 -6.68
C GLY A 52 -3.14 -5.72 -5.34
N ILE A 53 -3.44 -5.02 -4.25
CA ILE A 53 -3.27 -5.53 -2.87
C ILE A 53 -4.16 -6.75 -2.58
N PRO A 54 -5.47 -6.77 -2.93
CA PRO A 54 -6.34 -7.89 -2.58
C PRO A 54 -5.81 -9.24 -3.09
N THR A 55 -5.37 -9.32 -4.34
CA THR A 55 -4.80 -10.55 -4.89
C THR A 55 -3.47 -10.95 -4.25
N VAL A 56 -2.64 -9.98 -3.84
CA VAL A 56 -1.42 -10.29 -3.07
C VAL A 56 -1.81 -10.89 -1.71
N MET A 57 -2.89 -10.43 -1.09
CA MET A 57 -3.33 -10.93 0.23
C MET A 57 -3.92 -12.32 0.14
N GLU A 58 -4.71 -12.58 -0.90
CA GLU A 58 -5.22 -13.93 -1.21
C GLU A 58 -4.07 -14.91 -1.42
N ALA A 59 -3.06 -14.52 -2.22
CA ALA A 59 -1.90 -15.37 -2.48
C ALA A 59 -1.08 -15.67 -1.21
N TRP A 60 -1.16 -14.81 -0.19
CA TRP A 60 -0.47 -14.98 1.10
C TRP A 60 -1.35 -15.69 2.14
N GLY A 61 -2.62 -15.97 1.83
CA GLY A 61 -3.55 -16.64 2.73
C GLY A 61 -3.97 -15.78 3.94
N VAL A 62 -3.83 -14.45 3.85
CA VAL A 62 -4.15 -13.51 4.93
C VAL A 62 -5.34 -12.59 4.61
N ALA A 63 -5.92 -12.70 3.41
CA ALA A 63 -7.05 -11.86 2.98
C ALA A 63 -8.25 -11.97 3.95
N ASP A 64 -8.61 -13.19 4.35
CA ASP A 64 -9.77 -13.43 5.24
C ASP A 64 -9.53 -12.98 6.69
N SER A 65 -8.28 -12.65 7.05
CA SER A 65 -7.90 -12.20 8.39
C SER A 65 -7.98 -10.67 8.56
N MET A 66 -8.37 -9.95 7.52
CA MET A 66 -8.34 -8.48 7.49
C MET A 66 -9.70 -7.89 7.16
N PRO A 67 -10.15 -6.85 7.87
CA PRO A 67 -11.36 -6.11 7.51
C PRO A 67 -11.27 -5.57 6.08
N SER A 68 -12.39 -5.56 5.36
CA SER A 68 -12.45 -5.01 4.00
C SER A 68 -12.04 -3.54 3.94
N SER A 69 -12.40 -2.74 4.96
CA SER A 69 -12.01 -1.34 5.07
C SER A 69 -10.50 -1.14 5.20
N ALA A 70 -9.79 -2.04 5.89
CA ALA A 70 -8.34 -2.00 5.99
C ALA A 70 -7.65 -2.39 4.67
N LEU A 71 -8.21 -3.34 3.93
CA LEU A 71 -7.73 -3.70 2.58
C LEU A 71 -7.94 -2.55 1.58
N ASP A 72 -9.06 -1.85 1.68
CA ASP A 72 -9.36 -0.69 0.84
C ASP A 72 -8.37 0.45 1.10
N LEU A 73 -8.14 0.78 2.39
CA LEU A 73 -7.14 1.77 2.79
C LEU A 73 -5.75 1.41 2.25
N LEU A 74 -5.30 0.16 2.45
CA LEU A 74 -4.01 -0.31 1.94
C LEU A 74 -3.91 -0.20 0.42
N SER A 75 -4.98 -0.51 -0.30
CA SER A 75 -5.02 -0.42 -1.76
C SER A 75 -4.85 1.02 -2.23
N GLY A 76 -5.50 1.98 -1.57
CA GLY A 76 -5.36 3.40 -1.88
C GLY A 76 -3.99 3.99 -1.51
N MET A 77 -3.39 3.56 -0.40
CA MET A 77 -2.05 4.00 0.02
C MET A 77 -0.93 3.42 -0.85
N LEU A 78 -1.12 2.19 -1.35
CA LEU A 78 -0.15 1.44 -2.17
C LEU A 78 -0.50 1.47 -3.66
N GLU A 79 -1.26 2.47 -4.09
CA GLU A 79 -1.48 2.76 -5.50
C GLU A 79 -0.14 3.15 -6.17
N ILE A 80 0.10 2.53 -7.32
CA ILE A 80 1.35 2.66 -8.08
C ILE A 80 1.44 4.05 -8.72
N ASP A 81 0.32 4.56 -9.24
CA ASP A 81 0.24 5.91 -9.79
C ASP A 81 0.15 6.93 -8.65
N PRO A 82 1.20 7.75 -8.39
CA PRO A 82 1.19 8.70 -7.28
C PRO A 82 0.08 9.76 -7.41
N HIS A 83 -0.50 9.97 -8.59
CA HIS A 83 -1.61 10.90 -8.79
C HIS A 83 -2.98 10.31 -8.42
N LYS A 84 -3.08 8.99 -8.31
CA LYS A 84 -4.28 8.27 -7.87
C LYS A 84 -4.18 7.77 -6.43
N ARG A 85 -2.96 7.78 -5.88
CA ARG A 85 -2.68 7.44 -4.49
C ARG A 85 -3.41 8.40 -3.55
N LEU A 86 -3.91 7.86 -2.44
CA LEU A 86 -4.54 8.67 -1.42
C LEU A 86 -3.59 9.75 -0.92
N THR A 87 -4.16 10.93 -0.66
CA THR A 87 -3.52 11.98 0.12
C THR A 87 -3.54 11.64 1.60
N ILE A 88 -2.71 12.30 2.40
CA ILE A 88 -2.70 12.06 3.85
C ILE A 88 -4.03 12.46 4.50
N GLU A 89 -4.68 13.50 3.99
CA GLU A 89 -6.00 13.93 4.45
C GLU A 89 -7.05 12.82 4.20
N GLN A 90 -7.07 12.24 2.99
CA GLN A 90 -7.95 11.12 2.68
C GLN A 90 -7.65 9.86 3.50
N VAL A 91 -6.38 9.60 3.81
CA VAL A 91 -5.98 8.50 4.71
C VAL A 91 -6.57 8.71 6.10
N LEU A 92 -6.47 9.92 6.65
CA LEU A 92 -6.97 10.23 8.01
C LEU A 92 -8.50 10.21 8.10
N GLU A 93 -9.19 10.53 7.01
CA GLU A 93 -10.66 10.51 6.92
C GLU A 93 -11.22 9.13 6.54
N HIS A 94 -10.36 8.14 6.32
CA HIS A 94 -10.76 6.81 5.86
C HIS A 94 -11.54 6.02 6.93
N GLU A 95 -12.59 5.32 6.52
CA GLU A 95 -13.49 4.55 7.40
C GLU A 95 -12.76 3.49 8.26
N ALA A 96 -11.66 2.95 7.75
CA ALA A 96 -10.79 2.00 8.46
C ALA A 96 -10.31 2.50 9.84
N PHE A 97 -10.13 3.81 10.02
CA PHE A 97 -9.78 4.39 11.32
C PHE A 97 -11.01 4.53 12.24
N GLY A 98 -12.20 4.66 11.69
CA GLY A 98 -13.46 4.73 12.44
C GLY A 98 -13.96 3.36 12.92
N GLU A 99 -13.66 2.29 12.18
CA GLU A 99 -14.11 0.92 12.52
C GLU A 99 -13.19 0.16 13.49
N CYS A 100 -11.91 0.53 13.59
CA CYS A 100 -10.91 -0.20 14.41
C CYS A 100 -10.42 0.52 15.68
N LEU A 101 -10.81 1.78 15.93
CA LEU A 101 -10.36 2.56 17.11
C LEU A 101 -11.50 3.04 18.02
N GLY A 102 -12.70 2.49 17.84
CA GLY A 102 -13.86 2.68 18.73
C GLY A 102 -14.00 1.61 19.80
#